data_AF-A0A9E1VB24-F1
#
_entry.id   AF-A0A9E1VB24-F1
#
_cell.length_a   1.000
_cell.length_b   1.000
_cell.length_c   1.000
_cell.angle_alpha   90.00
_cell.angle_beta   90.00
_cell.angle_gamma   90.00
#
_symmetry.space_group_name_H-M   'P 1'
#
loop_
_entity.id
_entity.type
_entity.pdbx_description
1 polymer ?
#
loop_
_entity_poly.entity_id
_entity_poly.type
_entity_poly.pdbx_seq_one_letter_code
_entity_poly.pdbx_strand_id
1 'polypeptide(L)'
;MPLFDAYLVVDWSAASRPRRGKDSIWWALVRRTEAGTLMVRRENPSTRHAATQSLAEQLSELLSEDARTLIGFDFPFGYPTGTAARLGLPGLPWRHMWQDISDALDDADDNENNRIDVAESLNERLSGDAFPFWGNVREETRPYLLRRGRRPHTDDDLAEWRACDRRGKTTSSVWQLAGNGSVGSQVLTGIPRVWQL
;
A
#
# COMPACT_ATOMS: atom_id res chain seq x y z
N MET A 1 26.53 -14.69 12.36
CA MET A 1 26.11 -13.34 12.79
C MET A 1 24.68 -13.11 12.30
N PRO A 2 23.79 -12.53 13.10
CA PRO A 2 22.44 -12.17 12.65
C PRO A 2 22.51 -11.15 11.51
N LEU A 3 21.54 -11.20 10.59
CA LEU A 3 21.52 -10.33 9.41
C LEU A 3 21.02 -8.91 9.71
N PHE A 4 20.23 -8.72 10.77
CA PHE A 4 19.60 -7.46 11.15
C PHE A 4 19.62 -7.26 12.68
N ASP A 5 19.84 -6.02 13.07
CA ASP A 5 19.88 -5.53 14.46
C ASP A 5 18.50 -5.09 14.95
N ALA A 6 17.65 -4.61 14.03
CA ALA A 6 16.31 -4.12 14.31
C ALA A 6 15.29 -4.61 13.27
N TYR A 7 14.04 -4.70 13.70
CA TYR A 7 12.89 -5.12 12.91
C TYR A 7 11.77 -4.12 13.15
N LEU A 8 11.37 -3.41 12.10
CA LEU A 8 10.25 -2.48 12.12
C LEU A 8 9.10 -3.10 11.31
N VAL A 9 7.97 -3.37 11.95
CA VAL A 9 6.79 -3.94 11.27
C VAL A 9 5.65 -2.94 11.35
N VAL A 10 5.02 -2.69 10.21
CA VAL A 10 3.96 -1.70 10.04
C VAL A 10 2.71 -2.39 9.50
N ASP A 11 1.63 -2.32 10.27
CA ASP A 11 0.25 -2.66 9.88
C ASP A 11 -0.42 -1.36 9.44
N TRP A 12 -0.93 -1.32 8.21
CA TRP A 12 -1.31 -0.11 7.50
C TRP A 12 -2.81 -0.06 7.24
N SER A 13 -3.37 1.14 7.27
CA SER A 13 -4.79 1.34 7.03
C SER A 13 -5.04 2.40 5.97
N ALA A 14 -5.93 2.05 5.03
CA ALA A 14 -6.45 2.97 4.02
C ALA A 14 -7.71 3.71 4.48
N ALA A 15 -8.00 3.76 5.79
CA ALA A 15 -9.13 4.50 6.33
C ALA A 15 -9.09 5.96 5.84
N SER A 16 -10.25 6.52 5.46
CA SER A 16 -10.34 7.90 4.95
C SER A 16 -10.52 8.96 6.05
N ARG A 17 -10.38 8.57 7.33
CA ARG A 17 -10.55 9.43 8.51
C ARG A 17 -9.58 8.98 9.61
N PRO A 18 -9.26 9.83 10.60
CA PRO A 18 -8.37 9.43 11.68
C PRO A 18 -8.97 8.26 12.46
N ARG A 19 -8.17 7.23 12.76
CA ARG A 19 -8.64 6.02 13.45
C ARG A 19 -7.54 5.41 14.30
N ARG A 20 -7.93 4.93 15.49
CA ARG A 20 -7.10 4.11 16.39
C ARG A 20 -7.80 2.79 16.71
N GLY A 21 -7.06 1.88 17.32
CA GLY A 21 -7.55 0.56 17.74
C GLY A 21 -7.59 -0.44 16.58
N LYS A 22 -8.65 -1.23 16.54
CA LYS A 22 -8.82 -2.27 15.52
C LYS A 22 -9.01 -1.66 14.12
N ASP A 23 -8.37 -2.25 13.12
CA ASP A 23 -8.40 -1.84 11.71
C ASP A 23 -7.82 -0.43 11.49
N SER A 24 -6.71 -0.11 12.16
CA SER A 24 -5.98 1.16 12.06
C SER A 24 -4.48 0.93 11.95
N ILE A 25 -3.69 2.00 11.81
CA ILE A 25 -2.24 1.88 11.60
C ILE A 25 -1.54 1.51 12.91
N TRP A 26 -0.72 0.47 12.89
CA TRP A 26 0.18 0.14 13.97
C TRP A 26 1.60 0.03 13.45
N TRP A 27 2.57 0.41 14.26
CA TRP A 27 3.94 -0.02 14.00
C TRP A 27 4.64 -0.44 15.28
N ALA A 28 5.55 -1.39 15.16
CA ALA A 28 6.37 -1.86 16.28
C ALA A 28 7.83 -1.95 15.86
N LEU A 29 8.71 -1.52 16.77
CA LEU A 29 10.15 -1.70 16.66
C LEU A 29 10.58 -2.79 17.63
N VAL A 30 11.27 -3.79 17.09
CA VAL A 30 11.91 -4.87 17.83
C VAL A 30 13.40 -4.78 17.61
N ARG A 31 14.19 -4.77 18.69
CA ARG A 31 15.66 -4.81 18.62
C ARG A 31 16.18 -6.17 19.05
N ARG A 32 17.26 -6.60 18.42
CA ARG A 32 18.01 -7.77 18.85
C ARG A 32 18.90 -7.39 20.04
N THR A 33 18.97 -8.30 21.00
CA THR A 33 19.84 -8.22 22.18
C THR A 33 20.57 -9.54 22.34
N GLU A 34 21.53 -9.61 23.27
CA GLU A 34 22.20 -10.87 23.62
C GLU A 34 21.22 -11.94 24.11
N ALA A 35 20.14 -11.53 24.78
CA ALA A 35 19.09 -12.41 25.31
C ALA A 35 17.99 -12.77 24.28
N GLY A 36 18.07 -12.29 23.04
CA GLY A 36 17.10 -12.58 21.99
C GLY A 36 16.57 -11.32 21.29
N THR A 37 15.26 -11.10 21.30
CA THR A 37 14.62 -9.92 20.71
C THR A 37 13.71 -9.24 21.71
N LEU A 38 13.75 -7.91 21.73
CA LEU A 38 12.96 -7.07 22.62
C LEU A 38 12.13 -6.09 21.80
N MET A 39 10.82 -6.07 22.01
CA MET A 39 9.97 -5.00 21.49
C MET A 39 10.26 -3.73 22.30
N VAL A 40 10.87 -2.74 21.65
CA VAL A 40 11.27 -1.48 22.29
C VAL A 40 10.22 -0.40 22.15
N ARG A 41 9.40 -0.47 21.09
CA ARG A 41 8.37 0.53 20.82
C ARG A 41 7.19 -0.08 20.08
N ARG A 42 6.00 0.43 20.37
CA ARG A 42 4.76 0.09 19.67
C ARG A 42 3.85 1.32 19.68
N GLU A 43 3.45 1.77 18.50
CA GLU A 43 2.63 2.96 18.31
C GLU A 43 1.36 2.64 17.52
N ASN A 44 0.31 3.43 17.78
CA ASN A 44 -0.96 3.40 17.05
C ASN A 44 -1.33 4.82 16.60
N PRO A 45 -0.60 5.38 15.62
CA PRO A 45 -0.89 6.71 15.08
C PRO A 45 -2.28 6.73 14.45
N SER A 46 -3.00 7.85 14.61
CA SER A 46 -4.35 7.97 14.10
C SER A 46 -4.42 8.24 12.60
N THR A 47 -3.34 8.72 11.99
CA THR A 47 -3.28 9.10 10.57
C THR A 47 -2.02 8.58 9.88
N ARG A 48 -2.08 8.42 8.56
CA ARG A 48 -0.94 8.04 7.71
C ARG A 48 0.17 9.07 7.79
N HIS A 49 -0.18 10.36 7.83
CA HIS A 49 0.79 11.43 8.02
C HIS A 49 1.56 11.27 9.33
N ALA A 50 0.84 11.16 10.47
CA ALA A 50 1.48 10.98 11.78
C ALA A 50 2.30 9.69 11.86
N ALA A 51 1.81 8.60 11.24
CA ALA A 51 2.57 7.37 11.13
C ALA A 51 3.89 7.59 10.40
N THR A 52 3.84 8.20 9.22
CA THR A 52 5.02 8.46 8.36
C THR A 52 6.04 9.33 9.08
N GLN A 53 5.60 10.40 9.75
CA GLN A 53 6.49 11.25 10.56
C GLN A 53 7.19 10.45 11.67
N SER A 54 6.42 9.70 12.47
CA SER A 54 6.97 8.90 13.57
C SER A 54 7.92 7.79 13.09
N LEU A 55 7.66 7.25 11.89
CA LEU A 55 8.53 6.27 11.25
C LEU A 55 9.81 6.91 10.75
N ALA A 56 9.74 8.07 10.09
CA ALA A 56 10.90 8.80 9.60
C ALA A 56 11.85 9.18 10.75
N GLU A 57 11.30 9.65 11.88
CA GLU A 57 12.05 9.92 13.11
C GLU A 57 12.75 8.65 13.61
N GLN A 58 12.01 7.54 13.76
CA GLN A 58 12.56 6.29 14.27
C GLN A 58 13.63 5.69 13.34
N LEU A 59 13.44 5.80 12.03
CA LEU A 59 14.41 5.34 11.03
C LEU A 59 15.68 6.19 11.04
N SER A 60 15.54 7.51 11.25
CA SER A 60 16.67 8.42 11.39
C SER A 60 17.51 8.07 12.64
N GLU A 61 16.86 7.74 13.76
CA GLU A 61 17.54 7.27 14.96
C GLU A 61 18.31 5.96 14.70
N LEU A 62 17.66 4.96 14.10
CA LEU A 62 18.31 3.68 13.77
C LEU A 62 19.49 3.84 12.80
N LEU A 63 19.35 4.74 11.83
CA LEU A 63 20.44 5.08 10.90
C LEU A 63 21.61 5.74 11.62
N SER A 64 21.36 6.62 12.60
CA SER A 64 22.40 7.27 13.40
C SER A 64 23.21 6.29 14.27
N GLU A 65 22.63 5.14 14.56
CA GLU A 65 23.26 4.04 15.31
C GLU A 65 23.93 2.99 14.40
N ASP A 66 23.94 3.20 13.08
CA ASP A 66 24.40 2.22 12.07
C ASP A 66 23.67 0.86 12.17
N ALA A 67 22.43 0.87 12.66
CA ALA A 67 21.65 -0.34 12.89
C ALA A 67 21.07 -0.87 11.57
N ARG A 68 21.44 -2.10 11.20
CA ARG A 68 20.88 -2.74 10.02
C ARG A 68 19.45 -3.18 10.31
N THR A 69 18.49 -2.47 9.73
CA THR A 69 17.06 -2.62 10.04
C THR A 69 16.30 -3.34 8.93
N LEU A 70 15.53 -4.38 9.28
CA LEU A 70 14.52 -4.95 8.39
C LEU A 70 13.20 -4.23 8.59
N ILE A 71 12.63 -3.69 7.52
CA ILE A 71 11.35 -2.97 7.56
C ILE A 71 10.32 -3.74 6.72
N GLY A 72 9.13 -3.94 7.28
CA GLY A 72 8.00 -4.57 6.60
C GLY A 72 6.74 -3.72 6.72
N PHE A 73 6.06 -3.54 5.61
CA PHE A 73 4.72 -2.97 5.54
C PHE A 73 3.74 -4.05 5.07
N ASP A 74 2.56 -4.10 5.66
CA ASP A 74 1.53 -5.12 5.41
C ASP A 74 0.67 -4.86 4.15
N PHE A 75 1.24 -4.23 3.13
CA PHE A 75 0.58 -4.03 1.85
C PHE A 75 1.47 -4.41 0.65
N PRO A 76 0.87 -4.73 -0.50
CA PRO A 76 1.59 -4.97 -1.75
C PRO A 76 2.47 -3.79 -2.20
N PHE A 77 3.75 -4.03 -2.48
CA PHE A 77 4.66 -3.03 -3.06
C PHE A 77 4.55 -2.82 -4.58
N GLY A 78 3.47 -3.28 -5.19
CA GLY A 78 3.28 -3.11 -6.63
C GLY A 78 2.21 -4.02 -7.18
N TYR A 79 2.16 -4.06 -8.51
CA TYR A 79 1.09 -4.65 -9.29
C TYR A 79 1.60 -5.85 -10.12
N PRO A 80 0.69 -6.66 -10.68
CA PRO A 80 1.01 -7.73 -11.62
C PRO A 80 2.00 -7.31 -12.71
N THR A 81 2.81 -8.27 -13.16
CA THR A 81 3.77 -8.04 -14.25
C THR A 81 3.03 -7.52 -15.49
N GLY A 82 3.57 -6.47 -16.13
CA GLY A 82 2.97 -5.83 -17.30
C GLY A 82 2.18 -4.56 -17.00
N THR A 83 1.80 -4.28 -15.74
CA THR A 83 0.99 -3.09 -15.40
C THR A 83 1.66 -1.78 -15.83
N ALA A 84 2.94 -1.58 -15.48
CA ALA A 84 3.67 -0.36 -15.87
C ALA A 84 3.75 -0.19 -17.39
N ALA A 85 4.00 -1.28 -18.11
CA ALA A 85 4.06 -1.27 -19.58
C ALA A 85 2.70 -0.91 -20.19
N ARG A 86 1.60 -1.42 -19.62
CA ARG A 86 0.22 -1.09 -20.05
C ARG A 86 -0.11 0.39 -19.83
N LEU A 87 0.41 0.99 -18.77
CA LEU A 87 0.29 2.43 -18.50
C LEU A 87 1.26 3.29 -19.33
N GLY A 88 2.08 2.69 -20.19
CA GLY A 88 3.08 3.40 -20.98
C GLY A 88 4.23 3.97 -20.16
N LEU A 89 4.47 3.46 -18.94
CA LEU A 89 5.56 3.93 -18.08
C LEU A 89 6.89 3.28 -18.52
N PRO A 90 7.85 4.06 -19.06
CA PRO A 90 9.11 3.53 -19.59
C PRO A 90 10.09 3.15 -18.47
N GLY A 91 11.27 2.61 -18.78
CA GLY A 91 12.36 2.49 -17.81
C GLY A 91 12.10 1.47 -16.68
N LEU A 92 12.38 1.86 -15.42
CA LEU A 92 12.28 0.98 -14.24
C LEU A 92 10.82 0.84 -13.79
N PRO A 93 10.15 -0.31 -14.04
CA PRO A 93 8.70 -0.42 -13.87
C PRO A 93 8.22 -0.12 -12.45
N TRP A 94 8.90 -0.66 -11.44
CA TRP A 94 8.50 -0.47 -10.04
C TRP A 94 8.56 1.00 -9.62
N ARG A 95 9.63 1.71 -10.02
CA ARG A 95 9.89 3.09 -9.61
C ARG A 95 8.88 4.03 -10.23
N HIS A 96 8.63 3.90 -11.53
CA HIS A 96 7.68 4.79 -12.20
C HIS A 96 6.22 4.45 -11.85
N MET A 97 5.89 3.21 -11.51
CA MET A 97 4.58 2.92 -10.90
C MET A 97 4.41 3.65 -9.57
N TRP A 98 5.44 3.62 -8.70
CA TRP A 98 5.39 4.31 -7.42
C TRP A 98 5.29 5.81 -7.58
N GLN A 99 6.06 6.38 -8.51
CA GLN A 99 5.99 7.80 -8.85
C GLN A 99 4.62 8.18 -9.40
N ASP A 100 4.07 7.44 -10.38
CA ASP A 100 2.75 7.72 -10.98
C ASP A 100 1.63 7.73 -9.93
N ILE A 101 1.68 6.81 -8.96
CA ILE A 101 0.72 6.78 -7.84
C ILE A 101 0.95 7.92 -6.87
N SER A 102 2.23 8.24 -6.56
CA SER A 102 2.58 9.31 -5.62
C SER A 102 2.22 10.68 -6.17
N ASP A 103 2.37 10.89 -7.48
CA ASP A 103 2.05 12.14 -8.16
C ASP A 103 0.53 12.35 -8.30
N ALA A 104 -0.25 11.25 -8.36
CA ALA A 104 -1.71 11.30 -8.49
C ALA A 104 -2.47 11.31 -7.16
N LEU A 105 -1.90 10.74 -6.09
CA LEU A 105 -2.58 10.63 -4.80
C LEU A 105 -2.47 11.92 -3.98
N ASP A 106 -3.62 12.50 -3.69
CA ASP A 106 -3.79 13.46 -2.61
C ASP A 106 -4.17 12.71 -1.33
N ASP A 107 -3.33 12.80 -0.30
CA ASP A 107 -3.55 12.19 1.01
C ASP A 107 -3.28 13.22 2.13
N ALA A 108 -4.35 13.84 2.61
CA ALA A 108 -4.31 14.87 3.61
C ALA A 108 -3.89 14.33 4.99
N ASP A 109 -3.49 15.26 5.87
CA ASP A 109 -2.95 14.93 7.19
C ASP A 109 -3.97 14.26 8.12
N ASP A 110 -5.26 14.41 7.82
CA ASP A 110 -6.40 13.80 8.52
C ASP A 110 -6.93 12.51 7.87
N ASN A 111 -6.17 11.94 6.93
CA ASN A 111 -6.52 10.78 6.09
C ASN A 111 -7.57 11.02 5.00
N GLU A 112 -8.10 12.23 4.80
CA GLU A 112 -8.90 12.51 3.60
C GLU A 112 -8.04 12.26 2.35
N ASN A 113 -8.58 11.55 1.36
CA ASN A 113 -7.81 11.19 0.18
C ASN A 113 -8.66 10.96 -1.08
N ASN A 114 -8.01 11.10 -2.22
CA ASN A 114 -8.60 10.94 -3.56
C ASN A 114 -8.38 9.52 -4.15
N ARG A 115 -8.05 8.49 -3.35
CA ARG A 115 -7.65 7.15 -3.89
C ARG A 115 -8.67 6.50 -4.83
N ILE A 116 -9.96 6.81 -4.67
CA ILE A 116 -11.04 6.32 -5.54
C ILE A 116 -10.94 6.99 -6.92
N ASP A 117 -10.61 8.28 -6.94
CA ASP A 117 -10.37 9.05 -8.17
C ASP A 117 -9.10 8.54 -8.89
N VAL A 118 -8.03 8.27 -8.13
CA VAL A 118 -6.81 7.64 -8.67
C VAL A 118 -7.10 6.27 -9.30
N ALA A 119 -7.85 5.41 -8.61
CA ALA A 119 -8.17 4.08 -9.12
C ALA A 119 -9.06 4.12 -10.38
N GLU A 120 -9.99 5.09 -10.45
CA GLU A 120 -10.79 5.31 -11.66
C GLU A 120 -9.92 5.75 -12.84
N SER A 121 -9.02 6.72 -12.63
CA SER A 121 -8.08 7.17 -13.66
C SER A 121 -7.17 6.02 -14.13
N LEU A 122 -6.72 5.17 -13.21
CA LEU A 122 -5.94 4.00 -13.56
C LEU A 122 -6.75 3.01 -14.42
N ASN A 123 -8.02 2.76 -14.11
CA ASN A 123 -8.87 1.89 -14.93
C ASN A 123 -9.06 2.43 -16.35
N GLU A 124 -9.34 3.72 -16.49
CA GLU A 124 -9.43 4.39 -17.80
C GLU A 124 -8.14 4.20 -18.61
N ARG A 125 -6.97 4.44 -17.98
CA ARG A 125 -5.66 4.30 -18.64
C ARG A 125 -5.28 2.85 -18.94
N LEU A 126 -5.71 1.90 -18.11
CA LEU A 126 -5.34 0.48 -18.22
C LEU A 126 -6.17 -0.28 -19.26
N SER A 127 -7.46 0.05 -19.36
CA SER A 127 -8.41 -0.71 -20.18
C SER A 127 -9.46 0.12 -20.91
N GLY A 128 -9.64 1.40 -20.55
CA GLY A 128 -10.74 2.21 -21.06
C GLY A 128 -12.12 1.73 -20.60
N ASP A 129 -12.18 0.93 -19.54
CA ASP A 129 -13.39 0.30 -18.99
C ASP A 129 -13.29 0.26 -17.46
N ALA A 130 -14.35 -0.15 -16.77
CA ALA A 130 -14.37 -0.29 -15.31
C ALA A 130 -13.61 -1.53 -14.80
N PHE A 131 -12.33 -1.59 -15.17
CA PHE A 131 -11.42 -2.71 -14.96
C PHE A 131 -9.94 -2.23 -14.99
N PRO A 132 -9.02 -2.81 -14.19
CA PRO A 132 -9.20 -3.95 -13.29
C PRO A 132 -9.67 -3.59 -11.87
N PHE A 133 -9.48 -2.36 -11.40
CA PHE A 133 -9.87 -1.94 -10.06
C PHE A 133 -11.38 -2.00 -9.86
N TRP A 134 -11.81 -2.30 -8.64
CA TRP A 134 -13.22 -2.37 -8.26
C TRP A 134 -13.41 -2.10 -6.77
N GLY A 135 -14.63 -1.78 -6.37
CA GLY A 135 -14.98 -1.50 -4.98
C GLY A 135 -15.02 0.00 -4.68
N ASN A 136 -15.70 0.79 -5.51
CA ASN A 136 -16.02 2.17 -5.17
C ASN A 136 -16.83 2.22 -3.85
N VAL A 137 -16.30 2.89 -2.83
CA VAL A 137 -16.99 3.06 -1.53
C VAL A 137 -17.94 4.26 -1.50
N ARG A 138 -17.80 5.17 -2.47
CA ARG A 138 -18.64 6.36 -2.56
C ARG A 138 -20.00 6.02 -3.20
N GLU A 139 -20.98 6.90 -3.01
CA GLU A 139 -22.36 6.66 -3.48
C GLU A 139 -22.53 6.97 -4.96
N GLU A 140 -21.66 7.79 -5.55
CA GLU A 140 -21.77 8.16 -6.96
C GLU A 140 -21.47 7.00 -7.91
N THR A 141 -22.15 7.03 -9.06
CA THR A 141 -21.82 6.18 -10.21
C THR A 141 -20.61 6.76 -10.95
N ARG A 142 -19.67 5.88 -11.28
CA ARG A 142 -18.42 6.21 -11.97
C ARG A 142 -18.29 5.39 -13.25
N PRO A 143 -17.90 5.99 -14.39
CA PRO A 143 -17.77 5.28 -15.66
C PRO A 143 -16.76 4.13 -15.59
N TYR A 144 -15.63 4.34 -14.91
CA TYR A 144 -14.54 3.36 -14.91
C TYR A 144 -14.27 2.75 -13.53
N LEU A 145 -15.16 2.86 -12.55
CA LEU A 145 -14.96 2.21 -11.25
C LEU A 145 -16.28 1.76 -10.62
N LEU A 146 -16.57 0.46 -10.73
CA LEU A 146 -17.79 -0.10 -10.18
C LEU A 146 -17.72 -0.25 -8.66
N ARG A 147 -18.88 -0.06 -8.02
CA ARG A 147 -19.08 -0.30 -6.58
C ARG A 147 -18.98 -1.79 -6.22
N ARG A 148 -19.46 -2.66 -7.09
CA ARG A 148 -19.45 -4.12 -6.90
C ARG A 148 -19.08 -4.83 -8.19
N GLY A 149 -18.23 -5.83 -8.07
CA GLY A 149 -17.81 -6.65 -9.20
C GLY A 149 -17.02 -5.87 -10.24
N ARG A 150 -16.75 -6.57 -11.34
CA ARG A 150 -16.12 -6.10 -12.57
C ARG A 150 -16.46 -7.12 -13.66
N ARG A 151 -16.19 -6.81 -14.92
CA ARG A 151 -16.31 -7.82 -15.99
C ARG A 151 -15.34 -9.00 -15.77
N PRO A 152 -15.63 -10.18 -16.31
CA PRO A 152 -14.68 -11.30 -16.30
C PRO A 152 -13.33 -10.93 -16.96
N HIS A 153 -12.26 -11.57 -16.50
CA HIS A 153 -10.95 -11.46 -17.17
C HIS A 153 -10.99 -12.18 -18.52
N THR A 154 -10.34 -11.56 -19.50
CA THR A 154 -10.03 -12.09 -20.82
C THR A 154 -8.53 -12.34 -20.94
N ASP A 155 -8.09 -13.03 -21.99
CA ASP A 155 -6.69 -13.43 -22.16
C ASP A 155 -5.72 -12.24 -22.29
N ASP A 156 -6.19 -11.08 -22.75
CA ASP A 156 -5.39 -9.87 -22.95
C ASP A 156 -5.33 -8.95 -21.70
N ASP A 157 -6.03 -9.31 -20.64
CA ASP A 157 -6.09 -8.53 -19.40
C ASP A 157 -4.83 -8.70 -18.54
N LEU A 158 -4.56 -7.68 -17.72
CA LEU A 158 -3.60 -7.82 -16.64
C LEU A 158 -4.07 -8.91 -15.68
N ALA A 159 -3.13 -9.72 -15.18
CA ALA A 159 -3.47 -10.79 -14.26
C ALA A 159 -4.13 -10.25 -12.97
N GLU A 160 -5.05 -11.02 -12.39
CA GLU A 160 -5.65 -10.69 -11.09
C GLU A 160 -4.62 -10.68 -9.95
N TRP A 161 -3.59 -11.53 -10.06
CA TRP A 161 -2.68 -11.90 -8.98
C TRP A 161 -1.22 -11.73 -9.39
N ARG A 162 -0.39 -11.21 -8.48
CA ARG A 162 1.07 -11.22 -8.66
C ARG A 162 1.61 -12.64 -8.48
N ALA A 163 2.85 -12.85 -8.90
CA ALA A 163 3.50 -14.15 -8.76
C ALA A 163 3.56 -14.66 -7.31
N CYS A 164 3.77 -13.74 -6.34
CA CYS A 164 3.74 -14.08 -4.91
C CYS A 164 2.32 -14.37 -4.40
N ASP A 165 1.31 -13.62 -4.85
CA ASP A 165 -0.06 -13.76 -4.37
C ASP A 165 -0.64 -15.15 -4.68
N ARG A 166 -0.27 -15.72 -5.85
CA ARG A 166 -0.68 -17.08 -6.27
C ARG A 166 -0.22 -18.19 -5.33
N ARG A 167 0.81 -17.94 -4.50
CA ARG A 167 1.28 -18.91 -3.51
C ARG A 167 0.55 -18.79 -2.16
N GLY A 168 -0.15 -17.68 -1.93
CA GLY A 168 -0.90 -17.43 -0.70
C GLY A 168 -2.34 -17.95 -0.80
N LYS A 169 -2.81 -18.66 0.23
CA LYS A 169 -4.15 -19.27 0.25
C LYS A 169 -5.30 -18.28 0.54
N THR A 170 -5.00 -17.10 1.10
CA THR A 170 -5.98 -16.12 1.60
C THR A 170 -5.66 -14.69 1.15
N THR A 171 -5.15 -14.55 -0.07
CA THR A 171 -4.76 -13.24 -0.63
C THR A 171 -5.98 -12.55 -1.24
N SER A 172 -6.10 -11.24 -1.01
CA SER A 172 -7.04 -10.39 -1.72
C SER A 172 -6.34 -9.71 -2.89
N SER A 173 -7.08 -9.43 -3.95
CA SER A 173 -6.48 -8.84 -5.15
C SER A 173 -6.04 -7.41 -4.89
N VAL A 174 -4.89 -7.02 -5.47
CA VAL A 174 -4.41 -5.63 -5.48
C VAL A 174 -5.37 -4.67 -6.20
N TRP A 175 -6.32 -5.20 -6.96
CA TRP A 175 -7.37 -4.45 -7.64
C TRP A 175 -8.59 -4.16 -6.75
N GLN A 176 -8.71 -4.81 -5.59
CA GLN A 176 -9.83 -4.64 -4.67
C GLN A 176 -9.66 -3.45 -3.74
N LEU A 177 -10.55 -2.46 -3.83
CA LEU A 177 -10.50 -1.24 -3.03
C LEU A 177 -11.40 -1.26 -1.78
N ALA A 178 -12.40 -2.15 -1.72
CA ALA A 178 -13.39 -2.19 -0.64
C ALA A 178 -13.74 -3.61 -0.18
N GLY A 179 -14.28 -3.70 1.04
CA GLY A 179 -14.64 -4.96 1.70
C GLY A 179 -13.51 -5.58 2.51
N ASN A 180 -13.68 -6.84 2.91
CA ASN A 180 -12.65 -7.54 3.69
C ASN A 180 -11.41 -7.78 2.82
N GLY A 181 -10.24 -7.41 3.34
CA GLY A 181 -8.96 -7.50 2.63
C GLY A 181 -8.84 -6.50 1.47
N SER A 182 -9.22 -5.24 1.69
CA SER A 182 -9.11 -4.16 0.70
C SER A 182 -7.66 -3.73 0.43
N VAL A 183 -6.79 -4.67 0.06
CA VAL A 183 -5.35 -4.42 -0.08
C VAL A 183 -5.06 -3.39 -1.15
N GLY A 184 -5.85 -3.30 -2.22
CA GLY A 184 -5.68 -2.27 -3.26
C GLY A 184 -5.77 -0.84 -2.72
N SER A 185 -6.67 -0.58 -1.76
CA SER A 185 -6.72 0.71 -1.07
C SER A 185 -5.49 0.96 -0.20
N GLN A 186 -4.94 -0.08 0.44
CA GLN A 186 -3.69 0.03 1.21
C GLN A 186 -2.49 0.29 0.30
N VAL A 187 -2.42 -0.33 -0.88
CA VAL A 187 -1.36 -0.08 -1.87
C VAL A 187 -1.36 1.39 -2.30
N LEU A 188 -2.52 1.88 -2.75
CA LEU A 188 -2.66 3.25 -3.27
C LEU A 188 -2.27 4.29 -2.22
N THR A 189 -2.59 4.05 -0.94
CA THR A 189 -2.30 5.01 0.15
C THR A 189 -0.97 4.76 0.86
N GLY A 190 -0.40 3.57 0.74
CA GLY A 190 0.82 3.15 1.43
C GLY A 190 2.08 3.41 0.61
N ILE A 191 2.07 3.11 -0.70
CA ILE A 191 3.23 3.34 -1.58
C ILE A 191 3.71 4.79 -1.51
N PRO A 192 2.86 5.82 -1.62
CA PRO A 192 3.32 7.21 -1.57
C PRO A 192 3.95 7.60 -0.23
N ARG A 193 3.51 6.99 0.88
CA ARG A 193 4.11 7.24 2.20
C ARG A 193 5.45 6.55 2.37
N VAL A 194 5.62 5.34 1.83
CA VAL A 194 6.94 4.68 1.81
C VAL A 194 7.91 5.39 0.88
N TRP A 195 7.44 5.95 -0.22
CA TRP A 195 8.26 6.75 -1.14
C TRP A 195 8.82 8.04 -0.48
N GLN A 196 8.21 8.51 0.61
CA GLN A 196 8.66 9.68 1.37
C GLN A 196 9.73 9.34 2.43
N LEU A 197 9.88 8.07 2.81
CA LEU A 197 10.84 7.58 3.81
C LEU A 197 12.22 7.30 3.19
#